data_AF-Q6AJR3-F1
#
_entry.id   AF-Q6AJR3-F1
#
_cell.length_a   1.000
_cell.length_b   1.000
_cell.length_c   1.000
_cell.angle_alpha   90.00
_cell.angle_beta   90.00
_cell.angle_gamma   90.00
#
_symmetry.space_group_name_H-M   'P 1'
#
loop_
_entity.id
_entity.type
_entity.pdbx_description
1 polymer ?
#
loop_
_entity_poly.entity_id
_entity_poly.type
_entity_poly.pdbx_seq_one_letter_code
_entity_poly.pdbx_strand_id
1 'polypeptide(L)'
;MAPRSTHQRLQRLHELLLEERDCAKKLNINGMLAVVREKEDLIQILSGGTAIDDSSKPLAEKVRDENRRNAFLFKTTLGWIRATMEFLSKKTVMNTYSAAAVTVPAGTNGRILSGKI
;
A
#
# COMPACT_ATOMS: atom_id res chain seq x y z
N MET A 1 -5.83 4.96 -29.22
CA MET A 1 -5.42 3.72 -29.93
C MET A 1 -5.89 2.53 -29.12
N ALA A 2 -6.85 1.74 -29.64
CA ALA A 2 -7.37 0.57 -28.92
C ALA A 2 -6.27 -0.51 -28.78
N PRO A 3 -6.18 -1.22 -27.63
CA PRO A 3 -5.12 -2.21 -27.44
C PRO A 3 -5.35 -3.42 -28.35
N ARG A 4 -4.43 -3.52 -29.31
CA ARG A 4 -3.95 -4.69 -30.05
C ARG A 4 -3.72 -5.88 -29.09
N SER A 5 -4.13 -7.09 -29.48
CA SER A 5 -4.00 -8.44 -28.87
C SER A 5 -3.79 -8.62 -27.34
N THR A 6 -4.36 -9.70 -26.78
CA THR A 6 -4.22 -10.10 -25.35
C THR A 6 -2.76 -10.10 -24.86
N HIS A 7 -1.82 -10.50 -25.72
CA HIS A 7 -0.39 -10.51 -25.43
C HIS A 7 0.18 -9.12 -25.11
N GLN A 8 -0.17 -8.09 -25.91
CA GLN A 8 0.34 -6.74 -25.69
C GLN A 8 -0.24 -6.11 -24.42
N ARG A 9 -1.47 -6.48 -24.04
CA ARG A 9 -2.06 -6.06 -22.77
C ARG A 9 -1.32 -6.67 -21.58
N LEU A 10 -0.95 -7.96 -21.66
CA LEU A 10 -0.13 -8.61 -20.63
C LEU A 10 1.27 -8.00 -20.55
N GLN A 11 1.86 -7.63 -21.70
CA GLN A 11 3.15 -6.96 -21.73
C GLN A 11 3.08 -5.58 -21.08
N ARG A 12 2.05 -4.78 -21.39
CA ARG A 12 1.84 -3.48 -20.74
C ARG A 12 1.61 -3.62 -19.24
N LEU A 13 0.84 -4.63 -18.82
CA LEU A 13 0.61 -4.92 -17.40
C LEU A 13 1.92 -5.26 -16.67
N HIS A 14 2.82 -6.02 -17.31
CA HIS A 14 4.15 -6.30 -16.77
C HIS A 14 5.00 -5.03 -16.63
N GLU A 15 5.01 -4.16 -17.63
CA GLU A 15 5.71 -2.86 -17.57
C GLU A 15 5.17 -1.99 -16.42
N LEU A 16 3.85 -1.91 -16.27
CA LEU A 16 3.22 -1.16 -15.18
C LEU A 16 3.58 -1.71 -13.79
N LEU A 17 3.75 -3.02 -13.63
CA LEU A 17 4.23 -3.61 -12.38
C LEU A 17 5.67 -3.19 -12.04
N LEU A 18 6.53 -3.04 -13.06
CA LEU A 18 7.90 -2.54 -12.86
C LEU A 18 7.89 -1.04 -12.53
N GLU A 19 7.08 -0.25 -13.23
CA GLU A 19 6.89 1.18 -12.98
C GLU A 19 6.33 1.44 -11.56
N GLU A 20 5.36 0.62 -11.11
CA GLU A 20 4.80 0.66 -9.76
C GLU A 20 5.90 0.48 -8.70
N ARG A 21 6.78 -0.51 -8.90
CA ARG A 21 7.89 -0.80 -8.00
C ARG A 21 8.89 0.36 -7.94
N ASP A 22 9.19 0.98 -9.07
CA ASP A 22 10.13 2.09 -9.11
C ASP A 22 9.54 3.38 -8.53
N CYS A 23 8.24 3.62 -8.72
CA CYS A 23 7.54 4.70 -8.03
C CYS A 23 7.52 4.49 -6.51
N ALA A 24 7.31 3.25 -6.05
CA ALA A 24 7.33 2.89 -4.64
C ALA A 24 8.72 3.15 -4.00
N LYS A 25 9.81 2.76 -4.68
CA LYS A 25 11.18 3.04 -4.23
C LYS A 25 11.47 4.54 -4.12
N LYS A 26 10.93 5.34 -5.05
CA LYS A 26 11.12 6.81 -5.10
C LYS A 26 10.13 7.57 -4.21
N LEU A 27 9.23 6.88 -3.51
CA LEU A 27 8.11 7.49 -2.76
C LEU A 27 7.27 8.45 -3.62
N ASN A 28 7.18 8.20 -4.92
CA ASN A 28 6.38 9.00 -5.84
C ASN A 28 4.91 8.58 -5.78
N ILE A 29 4.17 9.19 -4.85
CA ILE A 29 2.75 8.88 -4.61
C ILE A 29 1.88 9.17 -5.83
N ASN A 30 2.11 10.28 -6.52
CA ASN A 30 1.34 10.65 -7.72
C ASN A 30 1.57 9.66 -8.86
N GLY A 31 2.82 9.24 -9.06
CA GLY A 31 3.17 8.20 -10.04
C GLY A 31 2.53 6.86 -9.70
N MET A 32 2.54 6.46 -8.42
CA MET A 32 1.84 5.24 -7.98
C MET A 32 0.34 5.29 -8.27
N LEU A 33 -0.35 6.41 -7.98
CA LEU A 33 -1.78 6.54 -8.24
C LEU A 33 -2.12 6.44 -9.73
N ALA A 34 -1.28 7.04 -10.59
CA ALA A 34 -1.45 6.94 -12.04
C ALA A 34 -1.30 5.48 -12.53
N VAL A 35 -0.27 4.78 -12.04
CA VAL A 35 -0.01 3.37 -12.39
C VAL A 35 -1.14 2.45 -11.90
N VAL A 36 -1.66 2.67 -10.69
CA VAL A 36 -2.79 1.90 -10.14
C VAL A 36 -4.03 2.05 -11.02
N ARG A 37 -4.36 3.28 -11.44
CA ARG A 37 -5.49 3.55 -12.32
C ARG A 37 -5.36 2.83 -13.67
N GLU A 38 -4.18 2.91 -14.29
CA GLU A 38 -3.93 2.24 -15.58
C GLU A 38 -3.98 0.70 -15.43
N LYS A 39 -3.51 0.15 -14.29
CA LYS A 39 -3.64 -1.28 -13.98
C LYS A 39 -5.10 -1.70 -13.80
N GLU A 40 -5.92 -0.91 -13.11
CA GLU A 40 -7.35 -1.20 -12.93
C GLU A 40 -8.10 -1.25 -14.27
N ASP A 41 -7.88 -0.25 -15.12
CA ASP A 41 -8.46 -0.18 -16.47
C ASP A 41 -8.08 -1.43 -17.30
N LEU A 42 -6.81 -1.83 -17.27
CA LEU A 42 -6.32 -3.00 -18.00
C LEU A 42 -6.85 -4.32 -17.44
N ILE A 43 -6.94 -4.45 -16.10
CA ILE A 43 -7.51 -5.64 -15.46
C ILE A 43 -8.98 -5.79 -15.81
N GLN A 44 -9.74 -4.68 -15.81
CA GLN A 44 -11.14 -4.70 -16.20
C GLN A 44 -11.31 -5.20 -17.64
N ILE A 45 -10.48 -4.71 -18.57
CA ILE A 45 -10.49 -5.15 -19.97
C ILE A 45 -10.11 -6.63 -20.11
N LEU A 46 -9.10 -7.10 -19.36
CA LEU A 46 -8.65 -8.51 -19.39
C LEU A 46 -9.66 -9.47 -18.73
N SER A 47 -10.42 -9.00 -17.73
CA SER A 47 -11.45 -9.78 -17.05
C SER A 47 -12.68 -10.07 -17.92
N GLY A 48 -12.88 -9.30 -18.99
CA GLY A 48 -14.00 -9.43 -19.94
C GLY A 48 -13.99 -10.66 -20.86
N GLY A 49 -13.27 -11.73 -20.52
CA GLY A 49 -13.36 -13.02 -21.24
C GLY A 49 -12.36 -13.22 -22.37
N THR A 50 -11.18 -12.58 -22.34
CA THR A 50 -10.13 -12.87 -23.32
C THR A 50 -9.49 -14.24 -23.03
N ALA A 51 -9.66 -15.18 -23.96
CA ALA A 51 -8.88 -16.43 -23.96
C ALA A 51 -7.38 -16.07 -24.02
N ILE A 52 -6.64 -16.57 -23.04
CA ILE A 52 -5.18 -16.42 -22.99
C ILE A 52 -4.61 -17.48 -23.92
N ASP A 53 -3.93 -17.05 -24.98
CA ASP A 53 -3.22 -17.95 -25.88
C ASP A 53 -2.08 -18.66 -25.15
N ASP A 54 -1.76 -19.89 -25.55
CA ASP A 54 -0.74 -20.72 -24.88
C ASP A 54 0.65 -20.07 -24.90
N SER A 55 0.94 -19.27 -25.93
CA SER A 55 2.16 -18.45 -26.03
C SER A 55 2.29 -17.39 -24.95
N SER A 56 1.18 -16.98 -24.34
CA SER A 56 1.10 -15.88 -23.36
C SER A 56 1.07 -16.37 -21.91
N LYS A 57 0.95 -17.68 -21.68
CA LYS A 57 1.07 -18.30 -20.35
C LYS A 57 2.36 -17.93 -19.58
N PRO A 58 3.57 -18.01 -20.17
CA PRO A 58 4.79 -17.67 -19.42
C PRO A 58 4.85 -16.19 -19.02
N LEU A 59 4.23 -15.30 -19.81
CA LEU A 59 4.15 -13.88 -19.49
C LEU A 59 3.16 -13.63 -18.34
N ALA A 60 2.02 -14.33 -18.34
CA ALA A 60 1.04 -14.25 -17.26
C ALA A 60 1.62 -14.76 -15.92
N GLU A 61 2.44 -15.80 -15.94
CA GLU A 61 3.16 -16.27 -14.75
C GLU A 61 4.13 -15.22 -14.22
N LYS A 62 4.95 -14.61 -15.09
CA LYS A 62 5.84 -13.50 -14.69
C LYS A 62 5.09 -12.33 -14.07
N VAL A 63 3.95 -11.94 -14.65
CA VAL A 63 3.08 -10.88 -14.10
C VAL A 63 2.59 -11.25 -12.69
N ARG A 64 2.18 -12.50 -12.46
CA ARG A 64 1.77 -12.96 -11.12
C ARG A 64 2.90 -12.90 -10.11
N ASP A 65 4.10 -13.33 -10.50
CA ASP A 65 5.27 -13.31 -9.64
C ASP A 65 5.67 -11.87 -9.27
N GLU A 66 5.73 -10.96 -10.24
CA GLU A 66 6.01 -9.55 -9.98
C GLU A 66 4.94 -8.90 -9.11
N ASN A 67 3.65 -9.20 -9.33
CA ASN A 67 2.58 -8.71 -8.48
C ASN A 67 2.72 -9.21 -7.02
N ARG A 68 3.10 -10.48 -6.83
CA ARG A 68 3.37 -11.04 -5.50
C ARG A 68 4.54 -10.34 -4.83
N ARG A 69 5.62 -10.03 -5.57
CA ARG A 69 6.78 -9.29 -5.07
C ARG A 69 6.38 -7.87 -4.64
N ASN A 70 5.62 -7.16 -5.46
CA ASN A 70 5.14 -5.82 -5.15
C ASN A 70 4.22 -5.82 -3.91
N ALA A 71 3.30 -6.78 -3.82
CA ALA A 71 2.45 -6.93 -2.63
C ALA A 71 3.26 -7.18 -1.35
N PHE A 72 4.32 -8.00 -1.42
CA PHE A 72 5.22 -8.22 -0.30
C PHE A 72 5.98 -6.94 0.11
N LEU A 73 6.48 -6.18 -0.86
CA LEU A 73 7.12 -4.88 -0.63
C LEU A 73 6.17 -3.94 0.14
N PHE A 74 4.96 -3.73 -0.37
CA PHE A 74 3.98 -2.84 0.25
C PHE A 74 3.58 -3.29 1.65
N LYS A 75 3.36 -4.60 1.86
CA LYS A 75 3.06 -5.17 3.18
C LYS A 75 4.18 -4.88 4.18
N THR A 76 5.43 -5.07 3.76
CA THR A 76 6.60 -4.84 4.61
C THR A 76 6.75 -3.36 4.95
N THR A 77 6.62 -2.47 3.96
CA THR A 77 6.67 -1.02 4.17
C THR A 77 5.56 -0.54 5.10
N LEU A 78 4.33 -1.02 4.95
CA LEU A 78 3.22 -0.68 5.85
C LEU A 78 3.46 -1.17 7.28
N GLY A 79 4.02 -2.37 7.44
CA GLY A 79 4.42 -2.90 8.75
C GLY A 79 5.46 -1.99 9.43
N TRP A 80 6.47 -1.55 8.67
CA TRP A 80 7.49 -0.63 9.16
C TRP A 80 6.91 0.74 9.56
N ILE A 81 5.98 1.30 8.77
CA ILE A 81 5.29 2.55 9.10
C ILE A 81 4.48 2.40 10.40
N ARG A 82 3.74 1.30 10.56
CA ARG A 82 2.96 1.02 11.78
C ARG A 82 3.86 0.91 13.02
N ALA A 83 4.96 0.18 12.93
CA ALA A 83 5.92 0.05 14.02
C ALA A 83 6.55 1.41 14.40
N THR A 84 6.84 2.25 13.40
CA THR A 84 7.37 3.60 13.61
C THR A 84 6.34 4.48 14.33
N MET A 85 5.07 4.43 13.93
CA MET A 85 3.97 5.15 14.59
C MET A 85 3.75 4.68 16.03
N GLU A 86 3.83 3.38 16.30
CA GLU A 86 3.73 2.84 17.66
C GLU A 86 4.89 3.34 18.55
N PHE A 87 6.11 3.33 18.02
CA PHE A 87 7.29 3.85 18.72
C PHE A 87 7.17 5.35 19.02
N LEU A 88 6.75 6.15 18.04
CA LEU A 88 6.52 7.58 18.22
C LEU A 88 5.41 7.86 19.24
N SER A 89 4.30 7.11 19.17
CA SER A 89 3.18 7.29 20.11
C SER A 89 3.57 6.98 21.55
N LYS A 90 4.45 5.98 21.77
CA LYS A 90 5.01 5.67 23.10
C LYS A 90 5.89 6.80 23.66
N LYS A 91 6.52 7.62 22.80
CA LYS A 91 7.34 8.77 23.21
C LYS A 91 6.53 10.05 23.44
N THR A 92 5.38 10.20 22.79
CA THR A 92 4.49 11.37 22.96
C THR A 92 3.74 11.34 24.30
N VAL A 93 3.72 10.20 25.01
CA VAL A 93 3.39 10.17 26.44
C VAL A 93 4.60 10.71 27.20
N MET A 94 4.81 12.01 27.08
CA MET A 94 5.74 12.75 27.90
C MET A 94 5.23 12.63 29.33
N ASN A 95 5.86 11.74 30.12
CA ASN A 95 5.76 11.79 31.57
C ASN A 95 6.20 13.19 31.99
N THR A 96 5.25 14.11 32.14
CA THR A 96 5.50 15.39 32.78
C THR A 96 5.89 15.08 34.22
N TYR A 97 7.18 15.17 34.51
CA TYR A 97 7.67 15.30 35.87
C TYR A 97 7.13 16.64 36.40
N SER A 98 6.01 16.61 37.12
CA SER A 98 5.64 17.75 37.95
C SER A 98 6.65 17.83 39.10
N ALA A 99 6.92 19.04 39.60
CA ALA A 99 7.85 19.29 40.70
C ALA A 99 7.44 18.60 42.03
N ALA A 100 6.33 17.87 42.05
CA ALA A 100 5.91 17.00 43.14
C ALA A 100 5.80 15.57 42.59
N ALA A 101 6.80 14.73 42.83
CA ALA A 101 6.96 13.38 42.30
C ALA A 101 5.75 12.45 42.55
N VAL A 102 4.69 12.60 41.75
CA VAL A 102 3.54 11.71 41.72
C VAL A 102 3.22 11.43 40.25
N THR A 103 3.55 10.22 39.84
CA THR A 103 3.17 9.67 38.53
C THR A 103 1.68 9.35 38.56
N VAL A 104 0.86 10.17 37.90
CA VAL A 104 -0.55 9.84 37.66
C VAL A 104 -0.64 9.12 36.31
N PRO A 105 -1.04 7.85 36.24
CA PRO A 105 -1.25 7.18 34.96
C PRO A 105 -2.46 7.84 34.27
N ALA A 106 -2.21 8.46 33.11
CA ALA A 106 -3.27 8.95 32.24
C ALA A 106 -4.01 7.75 31.63
N GLY A 107 -4.96 7.21 32.39
CA GLY A 107 -5.87 6.17 31.94
C GLY A 107 -6.77 6.72 30.84
N THR A 108 -6.56 6.26 29.62
CA THR A 108 -7.55 6.29 28.55
C THR A 108 -8.75 5.44 28.96
N ASN A 109 -9.86 6.04 29.38
CA ASN A 109 -11.23 5.66 29.02
C ASN A 109 -12.28 6.32 29.91
N GLY A 110 -13.17 7.10 29.28
CA GLY A 110 -14.55 7.26 29.71
C GLY A 110 -14.86 8.45 30.63
N ARG A 111 -15.63 9.39 30.07
CA ARG A 111 -16.53 10.32 30.79
C ARG A 111 -15.93 11.63 31.30
N ILE A 112 -15.53 12.48 30.35
CA ILE A 112 -15.60 13.93 30.53
C ILE A 112 -17.09 14.32 30.40
N LEU A 113 -17.57 15.22 31.26
CA LEU A 113 -18.95 15.68 31.48
C LEU A 113 -19.69 14.98 32.63
N SER A 114 -19.36 15.39 33.86
CA SER A 114 -20.38 15.67 34.87
C SER A 114 -19.82 16.76 35.78
N GLY A 115 -20.23 18.00 35.52
CA GLY A 115 -19.87 19.14 36.33
C GLY A 115 -20.48 19.08 37.73
N LYS A 116 -19.80 19.73 38.66
CA LYS A 116 -20.39 20.67 39.63
C LYS A 116 -19.23 21.50 40.22
N ILE A 117 -19.46 22.81 40.23
CA ILE A 117 -18.76 23.79 41.09
C ILE A 117 -19.10 23.45 42.53
#